data_AF-A0A8J6YCY4-F1
#
_entry.id   AF-A0A8J6YCY4-F1
#
_cell.length_a   1.000
_cell.length_b   1.000
_cell.length_c   1.000
_cell.angle_alpha   90.00
_cell.angle_beta   90.00
_cell.angle_gamma   90.00
#
_symmetry.space_group_name_H-M   'P 1'
#
loop_
_entity.id
_entity.type
_entity.pdbx_description
1 polymer ?
#
loop_
_entity_poly.entity_id
_entity_poly.type
_entity_poly.pdbx_seq_one_letter_code
_entity_poly.pdbx_strand_id
1 'polypeptide(L)'
;MSGKLSAFVKKRYPDGKADLFACFIERCLQFATERGYVAMITQHSWMFLTSFEKMRQHIFHNDIVNMAHQGARAFEEISGEVVQTVAFVLRRSNILHYYARYLRLVHFGTQAEKQNAFLEGRNIYTVQKSVFSVIPYSELIYWVKPHV
;
A
#
# COMPACT_ATOMS: atom_id res chain seq x y z
N MET A 1 -21.35 2.88 4.97
CA MET A 1 -21.70 1.56 4.41
C MET A 1 -23.07 1.13 4.91
N SER A 2 -23.90 0.47 4.09
CA SER A 2 -25.17 -0.08 4.58
C SER A 2 -24.93 -1.20 5.60
N GLY A 3 -25.93 -1.49 6.45
CA GLY A 3 -25.82 -2.56 7.47
C GLY A 3 -25.52 -3.94 6.87
N LYS A 4 -26.16 -4.28 5.74
CA LYS A 4 -25.93 -5.53 5.00
C LYS A 4 -24.48 -5.63 4.49
N LEU A 5 -23.95 -4.55 3.92
CA LEU A 5 -22.57 -4.52 3.44
C LEU A 5 -21.58 -4.61 4.61
N SER A 6 -21.83 -3.89 5.70
CA SER A 6 -21.01 -3.93 6.92
C SER A 6 -20.92 -5.36 7.50
N ALA A 7 -22.06 -6.05 7.61
CA ALA A 7 -22.08 -7.43 8.09
C ALA A 7 -21.32 -8.38 7.14
N PHE A 8 -21.44 -8.18 5.83
CA PHE A 8 -20.73 -8.98 4.83
C PHE A 8 -19.20 -8.81 4.95
N VAL A 9 -18.69 -7.56 4.97
CA VAL A 9 -17.24 -7.31 5.03
C VAL A 9 -16.64 -7.77 6.35
N LYS A 10 -17.34 -7.58 7.48
CA LYS A 10 -16.90 -8.10 8.78
C LYS A 10 -16.75 -9.61 8.80
N LYS A 11 -17.63 -10.33 8.07
CA LYS A 11 -17.61 -11.79 7.99
C LYS A 11 -16.54 -12.31 7.01
N ARG A 12 -16.33 -11.63 5.88
CA ARG A 12 -15.51 -12.14 4.76
C ARG A 12 -14.08 -11.58 4.73
N TYR A 13 -13.87 -10.36 5.25
CA TYR A 13 -12.62 -9.61 5.20
C TYR A 13 -12.36 -8.98 6.59
N PRO A 14 -12.19 -9.79 7.64
CA PRO A 14 -12.13 -9.29 9.01
C PRO A 14 -10.95 -8.34 9.26
N ASP A 15 -9.87 -8.44 8.47
CA ASP A 15 -8.67 -7.62 8.59
C ASP A 15 -8.72 -6.37 7.70
N GLY A 16 -9.43 -6.43 6.56
CA GLY A 16 -9.71 -5.27 5.70
C GLY A 16 -11.00 -4.49 6.03
N LYS A 17 -11.85 -4.96 6.97
CA LYS A 17 -13.23 -4.46 7.20
C LYS A 17 -13.38 -2.96 7.48
N ALA A 18 -12.30 -2.27 7.85
CA ALA A 18 -12.34 -0.85 8.20
C ALA A 18 -12.59 0.04 6.96
N ASP A 19 -12.23 -0.42 5.76
CA ASP A 19 -12.53 0.28 4.51
C ASP A 19 -12.72 -0.71 3.34
N LEU A 20 -13.53 -0.35 2.35
CA LEU A 20 -13.74 -1.20 1.18
C LEU A 20 -12.47 -1.35 0.34
N PHE A 21 -11.63 -0.31 0.20
CA PHE A 21 -10.41 -0.47 -0.60
C PHE A 21 -9.54 -1.60 -0.02
N ALA A 22 -9.49 -1.74 1.30
CA ALA A 22 -8.74 -2.76 2.00
C ALA A 22 -9.32 -4.16 1.75
N CYS A 23 -10.65 -4.31 1.79
CA CYS A 23 -11.33 -5.54 1.40
C CYS A 23 -10.99 -5.94 -0.06
N PHE A 24 -10.89 -4.96 -0.97
CA PHE A 24 -10.50 -5.21 -2.35
C PHE A 24 -9.03 -5.64 -2.49
N ILE A 25 -8.11 -5.10 -1.68
CA ILE A 25 -6.71 -5.56 -1.67
C ILE A 25 -6.65 -7.06 -1.36
N GLU A 26 -7.31 -7.49 -0.28
CA GLU A 26 -7.38 -8.91 0.09
C GLU A 26 -8.02 -9.75 -1.01
N ARG A 27 -9.13 -9.27 -1.60
CA ARG A 27 -9.86 -10.01 -2.62
C ARG A 27 -9.06 -10.16 -3.92
N CYS A 28 -8.41 -9.12 -4.40
CA CYS A 28 -7.58 -9.17 -5.60
C CYS A 28 -6.39 -10.12 -5.40
N LEU A 29 -5.79 -10.13 -4.20
CA LEU A 29 -4.71 -11.06 -3.87
C LEU A 29 -5.17 -12.53 -3.83
N GLN A 30 -6.40 -12.80 -3.40
CA GLN A 30 -7.01 -14.14 -3.46
C GLN A 30 -7.24 -14.62 -4.91
N PHE A 31 -7.46 -13.71 -5.86
CA PHE A 31 -7.60 -14.05 -7.28
C PHE A 31 -6.28 -14.37 -7.97
N ALA A 32 -5.16 -13.85 -7.45
CA ALA A 32 -3.85 -14.11 -8.03
C ALA A 32 -3.43 -15.57 -7.85
N THR A 33 -2.89 -16.18 -8.91
CA THR A 33 -2.21 -17.48 -8.84
C THR A 33 -0.87 -17.35 -8.10
N GLU A 34 -0.25 -18.48 -7.73
CA GLU A 34 1.10 -18.46 -7.17
C GLU A 34 2.06 -17.72 -8.12
N ARG A 35 2.89 -16.82 -7.57
CA ARG A 35 3.77 -15.91 -8.32
C ARG A 35 3.05 -14.93 -9.26
N GLY A 36 1.72 -14.91 -9.27
CA GLY A 36 0.90 -13.93 -9.97
C GLY A 36 1.06 -12.54 -9.36
N TYR A 37 0.80 -11.52 -10.18
CA TYR A 37 0.93 -10.11 -9.81
C TYR A 37 -0.45 -9.46 -9.68
N VAL A 38 -0.57 -8.56 -8.70
CA VAL A 38 -1.73 -7.70 -8.49
C VAL A 38 -1.25 -6.27 -8.43
N ALA A 39 -1.69 -5.44 -9.37
CA ALA A 39 -1.42 -4.00 -9.37
C ALA A 39 -2.69 -3.25 -8.96
N MET A 40 -2.59 -2.32 -8.01
CA MET A 40 -3.73 -1.57 -7.50
C MET A 40 -3.38 -0.11 -7.24
N ILE A 41 -4.40 0.73 -7.34
CA ILE A 41 -4.37 2.11 -6.85
C ILE A 41 -5.44 2.18 -5.75
N THR A 42 -5.04 2.51 -4.53
CA THR A 42 -5.93 2.61 -3.36
C THR A 42 -5.62 3.85 -2.54
N GLN A 43 -6.40 4.09 -1.48
CA GLN A 43 -5.95 5.01 -0.44
C GLN A 43 -4.72 4.44 0.29
N HIS A 44 -3.87 5.29 0.86
CA HIS A 44 -2.62 4.90 1.51
C HIS A 44 -2.76 4.58 3.02
N SER A 45 -3.95 4.74 3.60
CA SER A 45 -4.14 4.67 5.05
C SER A 45 -3.84 3.27 5.62
N TRP A 46 -3.97 2.22 4.80
CA TRP A 46 -3.55 0.87 5.17
C TRP A 46 -2.06 0.72 5.44
N MET A 47 -1.23 1.64 4.95
CA MET A 47 0.21 1.61 5.21
C MET A 47 0.52 1.93 6.68
N PHE A 48 -0.37 2.65 7.38
CA PHE A 48 -0.07 3.23 8.70
C PHE A 48 -1.08 2.86 9.79
N LEU A 49 -2.39 2.93 9.53
CA LEU A 49 -3.38 2.82 10.61
C LEU A 49 -3.36 1.43 11.27
N THR A 50 -3.39 1.38 12.60
CA THR A 50 -3.39 0.14 13.40
C THR A 50 -4.58 -0.77 13.11
N SER A 51 -5.71 -0.20 12.67
CA SER A 51 -6.89 -0.97 12.22
C SER A 51 -6.59 -1.93 11.07
N PHE A 52 -5.51 -1.71 10.32
CA PHE A 52 -5.06 -2.53 9.20
C PHE A 52 -3.81 -3.36 9.50
N GLU A 53 -3.34 -3.43 10.76
CA GLU A 53 -2.13 -4.17 11.13
C GLU A 53 -2.15 -5.63 10.67
N LYS A 54 -3.22 -6.36 10.97
CA LYS A 54 -3.36 -7.78 10.56
C LYS A 54 -3.36 -7.94 9.05
N MET A 55 -4.03 -7.03 8.34
CA MET A 55 -4.03 -7.02 6.88
C MET A 55 -2.61 -6.76 6.34
N ARG A 56 -1.86 -5.82 6.92
CA ARG A 56 -0.46 -5.58 6.56
C ARG A 56 0.41 -6.81 6.79
N GLN A 57 0.25 -7.50 7.92
CA GLN A 57 0.95 -8.77 8.18
C GLN A 57 0.64 -9.79 7.08
N HIS A 58 -0.62 -9.95 6.65
CA HIS A 58 -0.98 -10.83 5.53
C HIS A 58 -0.35 -10.36 4.19
N ILE A 59 -0.36 -9.06 3.90
CA ILE A 59 0.34 -8.49 2.74
C ILE A 59 1.84 -8.79 2.80
N PHE A 60 2.47 -8.75 3.97
CA PHE A 60 3.88 -9.09 4.16
C PHE A 60 4.18 -10.60 4.12
N HIS A 61 3.18 -11.46 4.10
CA HIS A 61 3.37 -12.85 3.65
C HIS A 61 3.44 -12.96 2.11
N ASN A 62 3.34 -11.83 1.41
CA ASN A 62 3.51 -11.69 -0.03
C ASN A 62 4.60 -10.64 -0.32
N ASP A 63 5.04 -10.50 -1.57
CA ASP A 63 6.09 -9.54 -1.91
C ASP A 63 5.45 -8.26 -2.45
N ILE A 64 5.71 -7.13 -1.80
CA ILE A 64 5.51 -5.82 -2.44
C ILE A 64 6.65 -5.65 -3.43
N VAL A 65 6.35 -5.59 -4.73
CA VAL A 65 7.35 -5.50 -5.80
C VAL A 65 7.86 -4.06 -5.92
N ASN A 66 6.92 -3.12 -6.01
CA ASN A 66 7.18 -1.70 -6.07
C ASN A 66 5.97 -0.89 -5.61
N MET A 67 6.19 0.39 -5.34
CA MET A 67 5.16 1.31 -4.88
C MET A 67 5.46 2.75 -5.31
N ALA A 68 4.45 3.46 -5.80
CA ALA A 68 4.45 4.91 -5.95
C ALA A 68 3.47 5.51 -4.93
N HIS A 69 4.03 6.11 -3.88
CA HIS A 69 3.27 6.74 -2.80
C HIS A 69 2.96 8.18 -3.19
N GLN A 70 1.78 8.37 -3.78
CA GLN A 70 1.35 9.65 -4.36
C GLN A 70 0.91 10.65 -3.29
N GLY A 71 0.18 10.22 -2.26
CA GLY A 71 -0.42 11.13 -1.26
C GLY A 71 -1.57 11.95 -1.84
N ALA A 72 -1.77 13.15 -1.33
CA ALA A 72 -2.80 14.09 -1.80
C ALA A 72 -2.62 14.46 -3.28
N ARG A 73 -3.71 14.93 -3.91
CA ARG A 73 -3.69 15.52 -5.27
C ARG A 73 -3.08 14.60 -6.32
N ALA A 74 -3.31 13.30 -6.17
CA ALA A 74 -2.96 12.30 -7.18
C ALA A 74 -3.91 12.32 -8.39
N PHE A 75 -5.14 12.79 -8.16
CA PHE A 75 -6.19 12.96 -9.17
C PHE A 75 -6.63 14.43 -9.12
N GLU A 76 -6.40 15.20 -10.18
CA GLU A 76 -6.75 16.63 -10.23
C GLU A 76 -8.26 16.87 -10.20
N GLU A 77 -9.06 15.91 -10.68
CA GLU A 77 -10.53 16.04 -10.69
C GLU A 77 -11.14 15.93 -9.28
N ILE A 78 -10.37 15.47 -8.28
CA ILE A 78 -10.82 15.34 -6.90
C ILE A 78 -10.32 16.55 -6.11
N SER A 79 -11.23 17.46 -5.76
CA SER A 79 -10.89 18.66 -5.00
C SER A 79 -10.50 18.35 -3.55
N GLY A 80 -9.44 19.02 -3.08
CA GLY A 80 -8.93 18.90 -1.72
C GLY A 80 -8.01 17.69 -1.49
N GLU A 81 -7.48 17.60 -0.27
CA GLU A 81 -6.58 16.50 0.14
C GLU A 81 -7.33 15.27 0.65
N VAL A 82 -8.60 15.15 0.27
CA VAL A 82 -9.56 14.14 0.78
C VAL A 82 -9.10 12.73 0.44
N VAL A 83 -8.44 12.55 -0.70
CA VAL A 83 -7.94 11.24 -1.15
C VAL A 83 -6.42 11.25 -1.12
N GLN A 84 -5.86 10.41 -0.27
CA GLN A 84 -4.43 10.16 -0.18
C GLN A 84 -4.10 8.83 -0.84
N THR A 85 -3.40 8.85 -1.98
CA THR A 85 -3.32 7.70 -2.88
C THR A 85 -1.97 6.99 -2.82
N VAL A 86 -2.00 5.68 -3.07
CA VAL A 86 -0.81 4.87 -3.34
C VAL A 86 -1.10 3.92 -4.50
N ALA A 87 -0.15 3.79 -5.42
CA ALA A 87 -0.13 2.77 -6.45
C ALA A 87 0.94 1.74 -6.09
N PHE A 88 0.66 0.44 -6.20
CA PHE A 88 1.60 -0.61 -5.81
C PHE A 88 1.34 -1.91 -6.56
N VAL A 89 2.37 -2.75 -6.59
CA VAL A 89 2.31 -4.10 -7.13
C VAL A 89 2.64 -5.10 -6.02
N LEU A 90 1.75 -6.08 -5.83
CA LEU A 90 1.99 -7.26 -5.02
C LEU A 90 2.30 -8.46 -5.92
N ARG A 91 3.14 -9.36 -5.45
CA ARG A 91 3.37 -10.68 -6.05
C ARG A 91 3.05 -11.75 -5.01
N ARG A 92 2.27 -12.75 -5.40
CA ARG A 92 1.87 -13.88 -4.53
C ARG A 92 3.03 -14.86 -4.32
N SER A 93 4.04 -14.43 -3.60
CA SER A 93 5.25 -15.16 -3.21
C SER A 93 5.83 -14.55 -1.94
N ASN A 94 6.67 -15.30 -1.22
CA ASN A 94 7.31 -14.80 -0.01
C ASN A 94 8.83 -14.98 -0.10
N ILE A 95 9.51 -14.04 -0.75
CA ILE A 95 10.98 -14.07 -0.89
C ILE A 95 11.61 -13.38 0.33
N LEU A 96 12.38 -14.13 1.13
CA LEU A 96 12.91 -13.71 2.43
C LEU A 96 13.76 -12.42 2.36
N HIS A 97 14.64 -12.32 1.37
CA HIS A 97 15.56 -11.19 1.18
C HIS A 97 15.14 -10.28 0.03
N TYR A 98 13.84 -10.16 -0.21
CA TYR A 98 13.33 -9.33 -1.31
C TYR A 98 13.51 -7.84 -1.01
N TYR A 99 14.12 -7.13 -1.97
CA TYR A 99 14.22 -5.68 -1.97
C TYR A 99 13.17 -5.09 -2.90
N ALA A 100 12.36 -4.20 -2.37
CA ALA A 100 11.33 -3.49 -3.10
C ALA A 100 11.72 -2.02 -3.31
N ARG A 101 11.25 -1.44 -4.42
CA ARG A 101 11.48 -0.02 -4.75
C ARG A 101 10.24 0.80 -4.45
N TYR A 102 10.41 1.87 -3.67
CA TYR A 102 9.36 2.79 -3.26
C TYR A 102 9.68 4.20 -3.76
N LEU A 103 8.76 4.83 -4.47
CA LEU A 103 8.86 6.22 -4.92
C LEU A 103 7.98 7.07 -4.02
N ARG A 104 8.60 8.01 -3.30
CA ARG A 104 7.89 8.93 -2.42
C ARG A 104 7.56 10.23 -3.15
N LEU A 105 6.29 10.38 -3.54
CA LEU A 105 5.82 11.52 -4.34
C LEU A 105 4.93 12.49 -3.55
N VAL A 106 4.75 12.27 -2.24
CA VAL A 106 3.82 13.06 -1.42
C VAL A 106 4.22 14.52 -1.22
N HIS A 107 5.50 14.86 -1.45
CA HIS A 107 6.02 16.23 -1.30
C HIS A 107 5.85 17.08 -2.57
N PHE A 108 5.42 16.48 -3.68
CA PHE A 108 5.10 17.18 -4.91
C PHE A 108 3.63 17.62 -4.89
N GLY A 109 3.38 18.91 -5.12
CA GLY A 109 2.11 19.57 -4.87
C GLY A 109 1.12 19.54 -6.04
N THR A 110 1.57 19.15 -7.23
CA THR A 110 0.73 19.03 -8.45
C THR A 110 0.91 17.68 -9.14
N GLN A 111 -0.04 17.29 -10.00
CA GLN A 111 0.08 16.08 -10.81
C GLN A 111 1.32 16.15 -11.71
N ALA A 112 1.56 17.30 -12.34
CA ALA A 112 2.72 17.51 -13.22
C ALA A 112 4.04 17.34 -12.47
N GLU A 113 4.17 17.88 -11.25
CA GLU A 113 5.36 17.69 -10.42
C GLU A 113 5.56 16.23 -10.02
N LYS A 114 4.49 15.53 -9.64
CA LYS A 114 4.54 14.09 -9.31
C LYS A 114 4.96 13.26 -10.53
N GLN A 115 4.41 13.57 -11.71
CA GLN A 115 4.76 12.91 -12.96
C GLN A 115 6.24 13.12 -13.31
N ASN A 116 6.72 14.36 -13.28
CA ASN A 116 8.11 14.67 -13.57
C ASN A 116 9.05 13.97 -12.58
N ALA A 117 8.75 14.05 -11.28
CA ALA A 117 9.53 13.36 -10.26
C ALA A 117 9.54 11.83 -10.43
N PHE A 118 8.42 11.23 -10.84
CA PHE A 118 8.34 9.80 -11.14
C PHE A 118 9.23 9.42 -12.33
N LEU A 119 9.13 10.18 -13.43
CA LEU A 119 9.90 9.92 -14.67
C LEU A 119 11.40 10.15 -14.48
N GLU A 120 11.78 11.14 -13.67
CA GLU A 120 13.17 11.44 -13.30
C GLU A 120 13.75 10.48 -12.25
N GLY A 121 12.90 9.65 -11.62
CA GLY A 121 13.33 8.74 -10.56
C GLY A 121 13.75 9.46 -9.26
N ARG A 122 13.11 10.58 -8.93
CA ARG A 122 13.36 11.28 -7.66
C ARG A 122 12.74 10.55 -6.47
N ASN A 123 13.36 10.70 -5.30
CA ASN A 123 12.87 10.17 -4.01
C ASN A 123 12.59 8.65 -4.02
N ILE A 124 13.52 7.87 -4.60
CA ILE A 124 13.48 6.41 -4.60
C ILE A 124 14.14 5.87 -3.34
N TYR A 125 13.44 4.93 -2.69
CA TYR A 125 13.93 4.15 -1.56
C TYR A 125 13.93 2.68 -1.95
N THR A 126 15.00 1.96 -1.61
CA THR A 126 15.08 0.51 -1.79
C THR A 126 15.18 -0.12 -0.40
N VAL A 127 14.19 -0.93 -0.03
CA VAL A 127 14.08 -1.48 1.34
C VAL A 127 13.87 -2.98 1.27
N GLN A 128 14.56 -3.71 2.14
CA GLN A 128 14.34 -5.13 2.32
C GLN A 128 13.06 -5.36 3.12
N LYS A 129 12.21 -6.27 2.64
CA LYS A 129 10.93 -6.63 3.25
C LYS A 129 10.97 -6.89 4.76
N SER A 130 12.03 -7.53 5.26
CA SER A 130 12.19 -7.88 6.68
C SER A 130 12.22 -6.67 7.62
N VAL A 131 12.51 -5.47 7.11
CA VAL A 131 12.48 -4.22 7.89
C VAL A 131 11.10 -3.97 8.50
N PHE A 132 10.01 -4.31 7.80
CA PHE A 132 8.66 -4.03 8.30
C PHE A 132 8.21 -4.97 9.41
N SER A 133 8.92 -6.07 9.65
CA SER A 133 8.64 -6.99 10.76
C SER A 133 9.12 -6.46 12.10
N VAL A 134 10.07 -5.50 12.12
CA VAL A 134 10.61 -4.90 13.36
C VAL A 134 10.00 -3.54 13.68
N ILE A 135 9.18 -2.99 12.77
CA ILE A 135 8.46 -1.72 12.99
C ILE A 135 7.18 -2.00 13.78
N PRO A 136 6.87 -1.21 14.84
CA PRO A 136 5.62 -1.32 15.58
C PRO A 136 4.39 -1.34 14.65
N TYR A 137 3.43 -2.20 14.94
CA TYR A 137 2.21 -2.39 14.13
C TYR A 137 2.46 -2.73 12.65
N SER A 138 3.69 -3.15 12.33
CA SER A 138 4.15 -3.44 10.98
C SER A 138 3.83 -2.31 9.99
N GLU A 139 4.01 -1.06 10.39
CA GLU A 139 3.77 0.10 9.51
C GLU A 139 4.73 0.11 8.31
N LEU A 140 4.21 0.45 7.13
CA LEU A 140 4.99 0.50 5.88
C LEU A 140 5.72 1.84 5.74
N ILE A 141 6.66 2.10 6.64
CA ILE A 141 7.48 3.31 6.68
C ILE A 141 8.83 3.05 6.00
N TYR A 142 8.81 2.96 4.67
CA TYR A 142 9.99 2.61 3.86
C TYR A 142 11.07 3.71 3.78
N TRP A 143 10.80 4.92 4.27
CA TRP A 143 11.76 6.04 4.26
C TRP A 143 12.55 6.17 5.57
N VAL A 144 12.23 5.36 6.58
CA VAL A 144 12.97 5.31 7.84
C VAL A 144 13.98 4.18 7.76
N LYS A 145 15.25 4.49 8.06
CA LYS A 145 16.27 3.46 8.29
C LYS A 145 16.06 2.95 9.72
N PRO A 146 15.84 1.65 9.94
CA PRO A 146 15.87 1.10 11.29
C PRO A 146 17.22 1.41 11.92
N HIS A 147 17.22 1.90 13.15
CA HIS A 147 18.41 1.82 13.98
C HIS A 147 18.60 0.34 14.31
N VAL A 148 19.56 -0.29 13.64
CA VAL A 148 20.04 -1.63 13.99
C VAL A 148 21.05 -1.48 15.11
#